data_AF-A0A0S8GNL8-F1
#
_entry.id   AF-A0A0S8GNL8-F1
#
_cell.length_a   1.000
_cell.length_b   1.000
_cell.length_c   1.000
_cell.angle_alpha   90.00
_cell.angle_beta   90.00
_cell.angle_gamma   90.00
#
_symmetry.space_group_name_H-M   'P 1'
#
loop_
_entity.id
_entity.type
_entity.pdbx_description
1 polymer ?
#
loop_
_entity_poly.entity_id
_entity_poly.type
_entity_poly.pdbx_seq_one_letter_code
_entity_poly.pdbx_strand_id
1 'polypeptide(L)'
;MKGIVVVVIFVLAGILYASAGNDSLGITNVPGQKSEVVAVGLSLVTTVVPITAGFFVESEENDVGFWTLIAPGIIVGPSVGHSYANQWGRGLTTAGLRLGILGAGIIGLNLAVSEDDDISGRFGDALYVAAATILALSVHALYDIAVAQESARKYNESLKASGKALIIPRVDPKNKSCGVSLVYYF
;
A
#
# COMPACT_ATOMS: atom_id res chain seq x y z
N MET A 1 1.65 -15.64 -20.18
CA MET A 1 1.44 -15.67 -18.71
C MET A 1 2.71 -15.73 -17.86
N LYS A 2 3.78 -16.47 -18.23
CA LYS A 2 5.04 -16.50 -17.44
C LYS A 2 5.72 -15.13 -17.24
N GLY A 3 5.50 -14.17 -18.14
CA GLY A 3 6.12 -12.84 -18.09
C GLY A 3 5.66 -11.96 -16.92
N ILE A 4 4.40 -12.03 -16.50
CA ILE A 4 3.86 -11.16 -15.43
C ILE A 4 4.45 -11.53 -14.07
N VAL A 5 4.56 -12.83 -13.78
CA VAL A 5 5.19 -13.33 -12.54
C VAL A 5 6.64 -12.87 -12.45
N VAL A 6 7.36 -12.91 -13.56
CA VAL A 6 8.75 -12.45 -13.63
C VAL A 6 8.85 -10.95 -13.31
N VAL A 7 7.96 -10.12 -13.87
CA VAL A 7 7.94 -8.67 -13.59
C VAL A 7 7.65 -8.39 -12.12
N VAL A 8 6.67 -9.08 -11.50
CA VAL A 8 6.37 -8.90 -10.08
C VAL A 8 7.55 -9.28 -9.20
N ILE A 9 8.22 -10.39 -9.50
CA ILE A 9 9.43 -10.83 -8.77
C ILE A 9 10.56 -9.79 -8.92
N PHE A 10 10.79 -9.25 -10.12
CA PHE A 10 11.82 -8.23 -10.34
C PHE A 10 11.51 -6.91 -9.63
N VAL A 11 10.24 -6.49 -9.59
CA VAL A 11 9.82 -5.30 -8.84
C VAL A 11 10.01 -5.51 -7.35
N LEU A 12 9.59 -6.66 -6.81
CA LEU A 12 9.80 -7.01 -5.40
C LEU A 12 11.28 -7.08 -5.06
N ALA A 13 12.09 -7.74 -5.89
CA ALA A 13 13.53 -7.83 -5.72
C ALA A 13 14.21 -6.46 -5.80
N GLY A 14 13.78 -5.59 -6.72
CA GLY A 14 14.28 -4.22 -6.83
C GLY A 14 13.96 -3.36 -5.61
N ILE A 15 12.74 -3.47 -5.07
CA ILE A 15 12.33 -2.78 -3.83
C ILE A 15 13.14 -3.30 -2.63
N LEU A 16 13.30 -4.62 -2.50
CA LEU A 16 14.11 -5.23 -1.44
C LEU A 16 15.58 -4.85 -1.55
N TYR A 17 16.13 -4.80 -2.77
CA TYR A 17 17.50 -4.40 -3.04
C TYR A 17 17.74 -2.92 -2.72
N ALA A 18 16.82 -2.04 -3.14
CA ALA A 18 16.87 -0.60 -2.81
C ALA A 18 16.72 -0.35 -1.30
N SER A 19 15.91 -1.17 -0.61
CA SER A 19 15.79 -1.11 0.86
C SER A 19 17.09 -1.52 1.55
N ALA A 20 17.78 -2.55 1.06
CA ALA A 20 19.02 -3.04 1.65
C ALA A 20 20.20 -2.05 1.50
N GLY A 21 20.18 -1.20 0.48
CA GLY A 21 21.25 -0.23 0.21
C GLY A 21 21.25 1.02 1.11
N ASN A 22 20.16 1.32 1.81
CA ASN A 22 20.05 2.54 2.61
C ASN A 22 20.63 2.41 4.03
N ASP A 23 20.88 1.19 4.51
CA ASP A 23 21.43 0.95 5.85
C ASP A 23 22.94 1.21 5.95
N SER A 24 23.63 1.41 4.82
CA SER A 24 25.11 1.52 4.78
C SER A 24 25.68 2.93 4.96
N LEU A 25 24.87 3.99 5.04
CA LEU A 25 25.38 5.38 5.12
C LEU A 25 25.74 5.87 6.54
N GLY A 26 25.72 5.01 7.57
CA GLY A 26 26.20 5.37 8.89
C GLY A 26 25.42 6.50 9.59
N ILE A 27 24.26 6.89 9.06
CA ILE A 27 23.31 7.73 9.77
C ILE A 27 22.78 6.89 10.91
N THR A 28 23.09 7.27 12.14
CA THR A 28 22.59 6.63 13.36
C THR A 28 21.06 6.59 13.31
N ASN A 29 20.51 5.46 12.87
CA ASN A 29 19.07 5.25 12.82
C ASN A 29 18.51 5.47 14.22
N VAL A 30 17.70 6.51 14.37
CA VAL A 30 17.00 6.78 15.62
C VAL A 30 16.12 5.57 15.89
N PRO A 31 16.24 4.89 17.05
CA PRO A 31 15.40 3.74 17.33
C PRO A 31 13.92 4.15 17.28
N GLY A 32 13.16 3.45 16.43
CA GLY A 32 11.76 3.77 16.15
C GLY A 32 11.52 4.57 14.86
N GLN A 33 12.57 5.09 14.21
CA GLN A 33 12.46 5.73 12.90
C GLN A 33 11.94 4.74 11.85
N LYS A 34 10.98 5.19 11.05
CA LYS A 34 10.34 4.41 9.98
C LYS A 34 11.01 4.71 8.65
N SER A 35 11.29 3.68 7.86
CA SER A 35 11.88 3.84 6.53
C SER A 35 10.82 4.22 5.50
N GLU A 36 11.06 5.30 4.76
CA GLU A 36 10.18 5.76 3.68
C GLU A 36 10.09 4.75 2.52
N VAL A 37 11.22 4.10 2.21
CA VAL A 37 11.30 3.06 1.17
C VAL A 37 10.47 1.84 1.57
N VAL A 38 10.54 1.44 2.84
CA VAL A 38 9.73 0.31 3.35
C VAL A 38 8.24 0.64 3.29
N ALA A 39 7.84 1.87 3.59
CA ALA A 39 6.44 2.29 3.52
C ALA A 39 5.87 2.16 2.10
N VAL A 40 6.59 2.69 1.10
CA VAL A 40 6.21 2.56 -0.33
C VAL A 40 6.24 1.11 -0.78
N GLY A 41 7.30 0.38 -0.42
CA GLY A 41 7.45 -1.02 -0.76
C GLY A 41 6.27 -1.84 -0.26
N LEU A 42 5.88 -1.67 1.01
CA LEU A 42 4.72 -2.33 1.59
C LEU A 42 3.43 -2.00 0.84
N SER A 43 3.16 -0.73 0.53
CA SER A 43 1.98 -0.35 -0.26
C SER A 43 1.98 -1.03 -1.64
N LEU A 44 3.12 -1.06 -2.34
CA LEU A 44 3.22 -1.70 -3.65
C LEU A 44 3.03 -3.23 -3.57
N VAL A 45 3.74 -3.90 -2.67
CA VAL A 45 3.68 -5.36 -2.50
C VAL A 45 2.25 -5.79 -2.19
N THR A 46 1.61 -5.14 -1.22
CA THR A 46 0.25 -5.49 -0.78
C THR A 46 -0.84 -5.11 -1.77
N THR A 47 -0.52 -4.29 -2.78
CA THR A 47 -1.41 -4.03 -3.93
C THR A 47 -1.19 -5.08 -5.02
N VAL A 48 0.05 -5.25 -5.47
CA VAL A 48 0.39 -6.04 -6.66
C VAL A 48 0.23 -7.54 -6.40
N VAL A 49 0.64 -8.03 -5.22
CA VAL A 49 0.61 -9.47 -4.91
C VAL A 49 -0.83 -9.99 -4.90
N PRO A 50 -1.80 -9.39 -4.16
CA PRO A 50 -3.18 -9.89 -4.18
C PRO A 50 -3.84 -9.73 -5.54
N ILE A 51 -3.61 -8.63 -6.28
CA ILE A 51 -4.16 -8.46 -7.63
C ILE A 51 -3.65 -9.57 -8.55
N THR A 52 -2.34 -9.79 -8.56
CA THR A 52 -1.71 -10.82 -9.39
C THR A 52 -2.20 -12.21 -8.99
N ALA A 53 -2.25 -12.52 -7.69
CA ALA A 53 -2.75 -13.79 -7.18
C ALA A 53 -4.23 -14.00 -7.53
N GLY A 54 -5.05 -12.94 -7.46
CA GLY A 54 -6.45 -12.97 -7.86
C GLY A 54 -6.63 -13.44 -9.29
N PHE A 55 -5.88 -12.88 -10.24
CA PHE A 55 -5.90 -13.33 -11.64
C PHE A 55 -5.45 -14.79 -11.85
N PHE A 56 -4.67 -15.36 -10.94
CA PHE A 56 -4.27 -16.78 -11.00
C PHE A 56 -5.31 -17.72 -10.39
N VAL A 57 -6.11 -17.22 -9.45
CA VAL A 57 -7.17 -17.97 -8.76
C VAL A 57 -8.52 -17.83 -9.47
N GLU A 58 -8.68 -16.78 -10.29
CA GLU A 58 -9.85 -16.57 -11.13
C GLU A 58 -10.09 -17.79 -12.03
N SER A 59 -11.23 -18.45 -11.85
CA SER A 59 -11.68 -19.58 -12.66
C SER A 59 -13.01 -19.21 -13.31
N GLU A 60 -13.31 -19.72 -14.51
CA GLU A 60 -14.53 -19.36 -15.27
C GLU A 60 -15.83 -19.58 -14.50
N GLU A 61 -15.83 -20.45 -13.49
CA GLU A 61 -17.03 -20.79 -12.70
C GLU A 61 -17.13 -20.05 -11.35
N ASN A 62 -16.11 -19.29 -10.94
CA ASN A 62 -16.08 -18.73 -9.59
C ASN A 62 -15.35 -17.38 -9.48
N ASP A 63 -16.12 -16.33 -9.20
CA ASP A 63 -15.64 -14.94 -8.98
C ASP A 63 -14.94 -14.74 -7.62
N VAL A 64 -14.56 -15.83 -6.95
CA VAL A 64 -13.83 -15.78 -5.68
C VAL A 64 -12.50 -15.04 -5.84
N GLY A 65 -11.82 -15.15 -6.99
CA GLY A 65 -10.56 -14.46 -7.27
C GLY A 65 -10.70 -12.94 -7.12
N PHE A 66 -11.68 -12.35 -7.82
CA PHE A 66 -11.95 -10.92 -7.71
C PHE A 66 -12.30 -10.48 -6.28
N TRP A 67 -13.28 -11.12 -5.65
CA TRP A 67 -13.82 -10.65 -4.37
C TRP A 67 -12.91 -10.89 -3.18
N THR A 68 -12.08 -11.94 -3.21
CA THR A 68 -11.22 -12.29 -2.07
C THR A 68 -9.79 -11.75 -2.17
N LEU A 69 -9.29 -11.51 -3.40
CA LEU A 69 -7.90 -11.12 -3.61
C LEU A 69 -7.77 -9.76 -4.31
N ILE A 70 -8.42 -9.57 -5.46
CA ILE A 70 -8.25 -8.35 -6.27
C ILE A 70 -8.85 -7.14 -5.56
N ALA A 71 -10.15 -7.20 -5.20
CA ALA A 71 -10.84 -6.07 -4.59
C ALA A 71 -10.20 -5.65 -3.26
N PRO A 72 -9.90 -6.56 -2.30
CA PRO A 72 -9.19 -6.18 -1.08
C PRO A 72 -7.79 -5.63 -1.35
N GLY A 73 -7.07 -6.15 -2.34
CA GLY A 73 -5.75 -5.63 -2.75
C GLY A 73 -5.82 -4.19 -3.25
N ILE A 74 -6.81 -3.87 -4.09
CA ILE A 74 -7.04 -2.50 -4.60
C ILE A 74 -7.51 -1.56 -3.48
N ILE A 75 -8.38 -2.03 -2.59
CA ILE A 75 -8.97 -1.21 -1.52
C ILE A 75 -7.97 -0.95 -0.39
N VAL A 76 -7.24 -1.97 0.06
CA VAL A 76 -6.41 -1.89 1.28
C VAL A 76 -4.92 -1.73 0.94
N GLY A 77 -4.43 -2.37 -0.12
CA GLY A 77 -3.00 -2.45 -0.44
C GLY A 77 -2.28 -1.08 -0.43
N PRO A 78 -2.73 -0.09 -1.22
CA PRO A 78 -2.11 1.23 -1.25
C PRO A 78 -2.05 1.95 0.12
N SER A 79 -2.96 1.63 1.05
CA SER A 79 -3.02 2.24 2.40
C SER A 79 -2.02 1.65 3.39
N VAL A 80 -1.45 0.46 3.12
CA VAL A 80 -0.61 -0.26 4.10
C VAL A 80 0.62 0.55 4.51
N GLY A 81 1.21 1.33 3.60
CA GLY A 81 2.30 2.25 3.90
C GLY A 81 1.93 3.34 4.90
N HIS A 82 0.69 3.83 4.90
CA HIS A 82 0.21 4.78 5.91
C HIS A 82 0.04 4.12 7.28
N SER A 83 -0.46 2.88 7.32
CA SER A 83 -0.55 2.10 8.56
C SER A 83 0.84 1.82 9.16
N TYR A 84 1.84 1.55 8.31
CA TYR A 84 3.24 1.41 8.74
C TYR A 84 3.79 2.68 9.42
N ALA A 85 3.38 3.86 8.94
CA ALA A 85 3.69 5.16 9.53
C ALA A 85 2.76 5.57 10.70
N ASN A 86 1.96 4.63 11.23
CA ASN A 86 0.99 4.85 12.31
C ASN A 86 -0.10 5.90 11.99
N GLN A 87 -0.38 6.12 10.71
CA GLN A 87 -1.44 7.03 10.23
C GLN A 87 -2.70 6.26 9.86
N TRP A 88 -3.20 5.43 10.78
CA TRP A 88 -4.37 4.56 10.58
C TRP A 88 -5.61 5.30 10.10
N GLY A 89 -5.87 6.49 10.66
CA GLY A 89 -7.01 7.31 10.24
C GLY A 89 -6.95 7.68 8.76
N ARG A 90 -5.76 8.03 8.25
CA ARG A 90 -5.58 8.35 6.83
C ARG A 90 -5.76 7.11 5.96
N GLY A 91 -5.13 5.99 6.34
CA GLY A 91 -5.24 4.74 5.61
C GLY A 91 -6.67 4.20 5.51
N LEU A 92 -7.46 4.34 6.59
CA LEU A 92 -8.87 3.95 6.60
C LEU A 92 -9.74 4.87 5.76
N THR A 93 -9.54 6.19 5.84
CA THR A 93 -10.30 7.15 5.03
C THR A 93 -10.10 6.90 3.52
N THR A 94 -8.85 6.66 3.10
CA THR A 94 -8.55 6.45 1.68
C THR A 94 -8.98 5.06 1.18
N ALA A 95 -8.92 4.04 2.03
CA ALA A 95 -9.50 2.73 1.74
C ALA A 95 -11.03 2.81 1.62
N GLY A 96 -11.69 3.53 2.52
CA GLY A 96 -13.14 3.76 2.48
C GLY A 96 -13.57 4.50 1.21
N LEU A 97 -12.80 5.51 0.80
CA LEU A 97 -13.06 6.22 -0.45
C LEU A 97 -12.93 5.30 -1.67
N ARG A 98 -11.91 4.43 -1.72
CA ARG A 98 -11.77 3.44 -2.80
C ARG A 98 -12.88 2.40 -2.81
N LEU A 99 -13.32 1.94 -1.64
CA LEU A 99 -14.51 1.09 -1.54
C LEU A 99 -15.75 1.81 -2.09
N GLY A 100 -15.90 3.11 -1.79
CA GLY A 100 -16.95 3.96 -2.35
C GLY A 100 -16.89 4.09 -3.87
N ILE A 101 -15.70 4.36 -4.44
CA ILE A 101 -15.50 4.40 -5.90
C ILE A 101 -15.85 3.06 -6.53
N LEU A 102 -15.36 1.95 -5.97
CA LEU A 102 -15.65 0.62 -6.50
C LEU A 102 -17.15 0.31 -6.45
N GLY A 103 -17.80 0.60 -5.32
CA GLY A 103 -19.25 0.41 -5.17
C GLY A 103 -20.06 1.26 -6.15
N ALA A 104 -19.71 2.54 -6.30
CA ALA A 104 -20.34 3.42 -7.28
C ALA A 104 -20.14 2.94 -8.71
N GLY A 105 -18.95 2.43 -9.05
CA GLY A 105 -18.65 1.83 -10.35
C GLY A 105 -19.50 0.59 -10.63
N ILE A 106 -19.65 -0.31 -9.66
CA ILE A 106 -20.50 -1.51 -9.78
C ILE A 106 -21.97 -1.11 -9.98
N ILE A 107 -22.49 -0.17 -9.18
CA ILE A 107 -23.86 0.33 -9.33
C ILE A 107 -24.04 0.96 -10.72
N GLY A 108 -23.12 1.83 -11.13
CA GLY A 108 -23.16 2.48 -12.44
C GLY A 108 -23.10 1.48 -13.59
N LEU A 109 -22.31 0.42 -13.47
CA LEU A 109 -22.23 -0.64 -14.49
C LEU A 109 -23.55 -1.40 -14.59
N ASN A 110 -24.18 -1.73 -13.45
CA ASN A 110 -25.50 -2.38 -13.45
C ASN A 110 -26.57 -1.48 -14.08
N LEU A 111 -26.55 -0.18 -13.80
CA LEU A 111 -27.47 0.78 -14.40
C LEU A 111 -27.26 0.90 -15.92
N ALA A 112 -26.02 1.03 -16.37
CA ALA A 112 -25.66 1.11 -17.80
C ALA A 112 -26.06 -0.16 -18.58
N VAL A 113 -26.09 -1.31 -17.92
CA VAL A 113 -26.54 -2.57 -18.54
C VAL A 113 -28.06 -2.72 -18.50
N SER A 114 -28.81 -1.99 -17.67
CA SER A 114 -30.25 -2.22 -17.45
C SER A 114 -31.22 -1.51 -18.40
N GLU A 115 -30.78 -0.58 -19.24
CA GLU A 115 -31.65 0.13 -20.20
C GLU A 115 -31.97 -0.73 -21.44
N ASP A 116 -33.25 -0.76 -21.86
CA ASP A 116 -33.83 -1.91 -22.56
C ASP A 116 -33.98 -1.81 -24.09
N ASP A 117 -33.56 -0.72 -24.76
CA ASP A 117 -33.96 -0.52 -26.17
C ASP A 117 -32.83 -0.43 -27.22
N ASP A 118 -31.54 -0.35 -26.84
CA ASP A 118 -30.46 -0.28 -27.84
C ASP A 118 -29.13 -0.92 -27.39
N ILE A 119 -28.78 -2.06 -28.01
CA ILE A 119 -27.59 -2.86 -27.67
C ILE A 119 -26.29 -2.06 -27.87
N SER A 120 -26.26 -1.20 -28.89
CA SER A 120 -25.07 -0.42 -29.26
C SER A 120 -24.72 0.66 -28.23
N GLY A 121 -25.74 1.28 -27.61
CA GLY A 121 -25.56 2.29 -26.56
C GLY A 121 -25.05 1.70 -25.25
N ARG A 122 -25.61 0.56 -24.84
CA ARG A 122 -25.28 -0.13 -23.57
C ARG A 122 -23.80 -0.46 -23.43
N PHE A 123 -23.18 -0.96 -24.50
CA PHE A 123 -21.76 -1.31 -24.45
C PHE A 123 -20.87 -0.07 -24.28
N GLY A 124 -21.24 1.04 -24.91
CA GLY A 124 -20.53 2.32 -24.78
C GLY A 124 -20.57 2.85 -23.35
N ASP A 125 -21.75 2.88 -22.74
CA ASP A 125 -21.93 3.40 -21.38
C ASP A 125 -21.29 2.49 -20.33
N ALA A 126 -21.47 1.17 -20.45
CA ALA A 126 -20.82 0.22 -19.57
C ALA A 126 -19.29 0.31 -19.64
N LEU A 127 -18.73 0.41 -20.85
CA LEU A 127 -17.29 0.59 -21.05
C LEU A 127 -16.80 1.92 -20.45
N TYR A 128 -17.55 3.00 -20.63
CA TYR A 128 -17.23 4.31 -20.08
C TYR A 128 -17.21 4.29 -18.55
N VAL A 129 -18.26 3.74 -17.92
CA VAL A 129 -18.34 3.62 -16.45
C VAL A 129 -17.22 2.73 -15.90
N ALA A 130 -16.95 1.60 -16.56
CA ALA A 130 -15.85 0.72 -16.17
C ALA A 130 -14.49 1.44 -16.25
N ALA A 131 -14.21 2.10 -17.37
CA ALA A 131 -12.97 2.85 -17.58
C ALA A 131 -12.82 4.00 -16.57
N ALA A 132 -13.88 4.76 -16.31
CA ALA A 132 -13.88 5.83 -15.32
C ALA A 132 -13.60 5.30 -13.91
N THR A 133 -14.21 4.18 -13.53
CA THR A 133 -14.00 3.53 -12.23
C THR A 133 -12.56 3.06 -12.08
N ILE A 134 -12.02 2.37 -13.08
CA ILE A 134 -10.63 1.88 -13.07
C ILE A 134 -9.65 3.05 -12.99
N LEU A 135 -9.88 4.11 -13.77
CA LEU A 135 -9.05 5.31 -13.75
C LEU A 135 -9.07 5.98 -12.38
N ALA A 136 -10.25 6.17 -11.79
CA ALA A 136 -10.40 6.79 -10.48
C ALA A 136 -9.71 5.98 -9.37
N LEU A 137 -9.89 4.65 -9.36
CA LEU A 137 -9.21 3.75 -8.42
C LEU A 137 -7.68 3.80 -8.60
N SER A 138 -7.21 3.79 -9.84
CA SER A 138 -5.77 3.79 -10.15
C SER A 138 -5.10 5.10 -9.73
N VAL A 139 -5.70 6.24 -10.07
CA VAL A 139 -5.19 7.56 -9.68
C VAL A 139 -5.13 7.68 -8.15
N HIS A 140 -6.18 7.24 -7.46
CA HIS A 140 -6.22 7.30 -6.00
C HIS A 140 -5.20 6.36 -5.34
N ALA A 141 -5.04 5.14 -5.87
CA ALA A 141 -4.06 4.19 -5.37
C ALA A 141 -2.62 4.70 -5.56
N LEU A 142 -2.30 5.24 -6.73
CA LEU A 142 -0.99 5.82 -7.02
C LEU A 142 -0.70 7.03 -6.14
N TYR A 143 -1.71 7.87 -5.88
CA TYR A 143 -1.56 8.98 -4.96
C TYR A 143 -1.21 8.52 -3.54
N ASP A 144 -1.90 7.51 -3.01
CA ASP A 144 -1.60 6.96 -1.68
C ASP A 144 -0.18 6.36 -1.61
N ILE A 145 0.24 5.62 -2.65
CA ILE A 145 1.60 5.06 -2.74
C ILE A 145 2.64 6.18 -2.76
N ALA A 146 2.43 7.24 -3.55
CA ALA A 146 3.36 8.36 -3.65
C ALA A 146 3.49 9.12 -2.32
N VAL A 147 2.38 9.29 -1.59
CA VAL A 147 2.37 10.03 -0.32
C VAL A 147 2.76 9.16 0.88
N ALA A 148 2.92 7.84 0.71
CA ALA A 148 3.38 6.95 1.79
C ALA A 148 4.76 7.35 2.36
N GLN A 149 5.68 7.85 1.50
CA GLN A 149 6.99 8.37 1.95
C GLN A 149 6.82 9.55 2.90
N GLU A 150 5.98 10.51 2.51
CA GLU A 150 5.71 11.70 3.30
C GLU A 150 5.10 11.33 4.66
N SER A 151 4.24 10.30 4.72
CA SER A 151 3.71 9.80 5.98
C SER A 151 4.79 9.28 6.92
N ALA A 152 5.75 8.49 6.41
CA ALA A 152 6.88 8.03 7.20
C ALA A 152 7.79 9.20 7.64
N ARG A 153 8.04 10.16 6.74
CA ARG A 153 8.79 11.38 7.06
C ARG A 153 8.13 12.19 8.18
N LYS A 154 6.84 12.48 8.06
CA LYS A 154 6.04 13.18 9.10
C LYS A 154 6.05 12.43 10.42
N TYR A 155 5.98 11.09 10.39
CA TYR A 155 6.10 10.29 11.61
C TYR A 155 7.47 10.49 12.26
N ASN A 156 8.55 10.44 11.49
CA ASN A 156 9.91 10.63 11.98
C ASN A 156 10.13 12.05 12.54
N GLU A 157 9.61 13.08 11.87
CA GLU A 157 9.62 14.47 12.35
C GLU A 157 8.84 14.61 13.66
N SER A 158 7.67 14.00 13.77
CA SER A 158 6.87 14.00 15.00
C SER A 158 7.58 13.29 16.16
N LEU A 159 8.32 12.22 15.86
CA LEU A 159 9.12 11.49 16.83
C LEU A 159 10.24 12.37 17.40
N LYS A 160 10.96 13.11 16.52
CA LYS A 160 11.97 14.09 16.91
C LYS A 160 11.38 15.23 17.73
N ALA A 161 10.29 15.85 17.25
CA ALA A 161 9.64 16.98 17.91
C ALA A 161 9.04 16.62 19.28
N SER A 162 8.64 15.37 19.48
CA SER A 162 8.08 14.93 20.77
C SER A 162 9.09 14.88 21.92
N GLY A 163 10.40 15.08 21.65
CA GLY A 163 11.45 15.11 22.68
C GLY A 163 11.50 13.84 23.55
N LYS A 164 10.96 12.73 23.05
CA LYS A 164 10.82 11.50 23.84
C LYS A 164 12.18 10.91 24.14
N ALA A 165 12.60 10.97 25.39
CA ALA A 165 13.76 10.23 25.85
C ALA A 165 13.51 8.73 25.69
N LEU A 166 14.31 8.05 24.87
CA LEU A 166 14.25 6.60 24.75
C LEU A 166 15.25 5.99 25.72
N ILE A 167 14.73 5.22 26.67
CA ILE A 167 15.54 4.45 27.61
C ILE A 167 15.76 3.07 26.99
N ILE A 168 16.97 2.78 26.54
CA ILE A 168 17.33 1.50 25.92
C ILE A 168 18.24 0.73 26.86
N PRO A 169 17.86 -0.48 27.32
CA PRO A 169 18.80 -1.34 28.00
C PRO A 169 19.93 -1.74 27.05
N ARG A 170 21.17 -1.52 27.45
CA ARG A 170 22.36 -1.89 26.69
C ARG A 170 22.98 -3.12 27.33
N VAL A 171 23.08 -4.19 26.55
CA VAL A 171 23.82 -5.40 26.94
C VAL A 171 25.09 -5.44 26.08
N ASP A 172 26.26 -5.33 26.70
CA ASP A 172 27.54 -5.53 26.03
C ASP A 172 28.06 -6.95 26.34
N PRO A 173 27.88 -7.91 25.41
CA PRO A 173 28.26 -9.29 25.65
C PRO A 173 29.78 -9.49 25.75
N LYS A 174 30.60 -8.61 25.17
CA LYS A 174 32.06 -8.72 25.23
C LYS A 174 32.58 -8.37 26.62
N ASN A 175 32.03 -7.32 27.22
CA ASN A 175 32.44 -6.84 28.54
C ASN A 175 31.58 -7.40 29.69
N LYS A 176 30.58 -8.24 29.39
CA LYS A 176 29.58 -8.76 30.35
C LYS A 176 28.93 -7.65 31.20
N SER A 177 28.75 -6.47 30.62
CA SER A 177 28.15 -5.33 31.31
C SER A 177 26.71 -5.09 30.83
N CYS A 178 25.84 -4.82 31.78
CA CYS A 178 24.49 -4.34 31.55
C CYS A 178 24.42 -2.87 31.95
N GLY A 179 23.86 -2.04 31.09
CA GLY A 179 23.68 -0.62 31.35
C GLY A 179 22.37 -0.11 30.77
N VAL A 180 22.13 1.18 30.96
CA VAL A 180 20.99 1.89 30.38
C VAL A 180 21.54 3.03 29.56
N SER A 181 21.17 3.10 28.28
CA SER A 181 21.48 4.24 27.42
C SER A 181 20.25 5.12 27.36
N LEU A 182 20.43 6.40 27.70
CA LEU A 182 19.43 7.42 27.49
C LEU A 182 19.70 8.09 26.14
N VAL A 183 18.79 7.94 25.19
CA VAL A 183 18.86 8.65 23.91
C VAL A 183 17.84 9.78 23.98
N TYR A 184 18.33 11.01 23.99
CA TYR A 184 17.49 12.21 23.90
C TYR A 184 17.46 12.72 22.45
N TYR A 185 16.28 13.12 22.00
CA TYR A 185 16.10 13.76 20.70
C TYR A 185 15.92 15.27 20.95
N PHE A 186 16.81 16.09 20.37
CA PHE A 186 16.71 17.54 20.31
C PHE A 186 16.51 17.96 18.85
#